data_AF-A0A6N9C180-F1
#
_entry.id   AF-A0A6N9C180-F1
#
_cell.length_a   1.000
_cell.length_b   1.000
_cell.length_c   1.000
_cell.angle_alpha   90.00
_cell.angle_beta   90.00
_cell.angle_gamma   90.00
#
_symmetry.space_group_name_H-M   'P 1'
#
loop_
_entity.id
_entity.type
_entity.pdbx_description
1 polymer ?
#
loop_
_entity_poly.entity_id
_entity_poly.type
_entity_poly.pdbx_seq_one_letter_code
_entity_poly.pdbx_strand_id
1 'polypeptide(L)'
;MWFFRGWGGSPFLFSSATNCRRRAAARADNAPLFMHYQVPTSYHFHSLPGAGMFRDAEFGSFLPYTDMPVVRTRSGMRRTDIVADSQLFHLGNDPGQTRNLVGKPAEARYVDLLRRSMERVDAPPSQFERLGL
;
A
#
# COMPACT_ATOMS: atom_id res chain seq x y z
N MET A 1 -2.91 20.30 0.53
CA MET A 1 -2.87 19.25 1.56
C MET A 1 -3.05 17.91 0.86
N TRP A 2 -2.15 16.94 1.06
CA TRP A 2 -2.16 15.63 0.40
C TRP A 2 -2.62 14.57 1.40
N PHE A 3 -3.45 13.62 0.98
CA PHE A 3 -3.95 12.55 1.84
C PHE A 3 -3.39 11.19 1.40
N PHE A 4 -2.76 10.47 2.33
CA PHE A 4 -2.09 9.19 2.10
C PHE A 4 -2.76 8.09 2.92
N ARG A 5 -3.20 7.01 2.26
CA ARG A 5 -3.76 5.83 2.94
C ARG A 5 -3.45 4.57 2.13
N GLY A 6 -2.85 3.56 2.74
CA GLY A 6 -2.44 2.33 2.04
C GLY A 6 -1.67 1.29 2.85
N TRP A 7 -1.66 1.42 4.19
CA TRP A 7 -0.95 0.51 5.08
C TRP A 7 -1.78 -0.75 5.37
N GLY A 8 -1.13 -1.91 5.48
CA GLY A 8 -1.78 -3.16 5.90
C GLY A 8 -2.58 -3.91 4.83
N GLY A 9 -2.23 -3.78 3.54
CA GLY A 9 -2.84 -4.58 2.47
C GLY A 9 -4.02 -3.93 1.74
N SER A 10 -4.37 -2.70 2.12
CA SER A 10 -5.29 -1.86 1.34
C SER A 10 -4.61 -1.31 0.07
N PRO A 11 -5.38 -0.97 -0.98
CA PRO A 11 -4.83 -0.29 -2.16
C PRO A 11 -4.19 1.03 -1.76
N PHE A 12 -3.13 1.42 -2.47
CA PHE A 12 -2.48 2.70 -2.21
C PHE A 12 -3.29 3.82 -2.85
N LEU A 13 -3.78 4.74 -2.01
CA LEU A 13 -4.52 5.93 -2.42
C LEU A 13 -3.58 7.14 -2.40
N PHE A 14 -3.51 7.81 -3.56
CA PHE A 14 -2.94 9.14 -3.69
C PHE A 14 -4.05 10.10 -4.12
N SER A 15 -4.33 11.14 -3.32
CA SER A 15 -5.21 12.23 -3.72
C SER A 15 -4.48 13.57 -3.73
N SER A 16 -4.78 14.32 -4.77
CA SER A 16 -4.42 15.73 -4.96
C SER A 16 -5.70 16.56 -4.97
N ALA A 17 -5.58 17.89 -4.95
CA ALA A 17 -6.75 18.79 -5.03
C ALA A 17 -7.62 18.54 -6.28
N THR A 18 -7.06 17.95 -7.34
CA THR A 18 -7.76 17.82 -8.64
C THR A 18 -7.86 16.37 -9.13
N ASN A 19 -7.19 15.41 -8.49
CA ASN A 19 -7.10 14.02 -8.97
C ASN A 19 -7.03 13.02 -7.84
N CYS A 20 -7.63 11.84 -8.06
CA CYS A 20 -7.64 10.71 -7.15
C CYS A 20 -7.14 9.46 -7.88
N ARG A 21 -6.06 8.85 -7.39
CA ARG A 21 -5.51 7.60 -7.92
C ARG A 21 -5.52 6.52 -6.84
N ARG A 22 -6.07 5.36 -7.18
CA ARG A 22 -5.93 4.12 -6.41
C ARG A 22 -5.14 3.13 -7.24
N ARG A 23 -4.02 2.64 -6.71
CA ARG A 23 -3.28 1.53 -7.33
C ARG A 23 -3.59 0.25 -6.57
N ALA A 24 -4.16 -0.71 -7.28
CA ALA A 24 -4.32 -2.07 -6.78
C ALA A 24 -2.97 -2.79 -6.73
N ALA A 25 -2.87 -3.81 -5.89
CA ALA A 25 -1.71 -4.69 -5.89
C ALA A 25 -1.58 -5.42 -7.23
N ALA A 26 -0.34 -5.62 -7.69
CA ALA A 26 -0.04 -6.27 -8.96
C ALA A 26 -0.53 -7.72 -9.00
N ARG A 27 -0.48 -8.41 -7.86
CA ARG A 27 -0.94 -9.80 -7.70
C ARG A 27 -2.26 -9.86 -6.94
N ALA A 28 -3.10 -10.83 -7.29
CA ALA A 28 -4.39 -11.07 -6.62
C ALA A 28 -4.24 -11.52 -5.15
N ASP A 29 -3.13 -12.19 -4.84
CA ASP A 29 -2.75 -12.59 -3.47
C ASP A 29 -2.16 -11.44 -2.64
N ASN A 30 -2.06 -10.24 -3.22
CA ASN A 30 -1.56 -9.02 -2.59
C ASN A 30 -0.11 -9.12 -2.08
N ALA A 31 0.65 -10.08 -2.59
CA ALA A 31 2.04 -10.27 -2.21
C ALA A 31 3.00 -9.35 -3.01
N PRO A 32 4.15 -8.95 -2.43
CA PRO A 32 4.52 -9.15 -1.03
C PRO A 32 3.76 -8.20 -0.07
N LEU A 33 3.32 -8.75 1.06
CA LEU A 33 2.71 -7.97 2.13
C LEU A 33 3.33 -8.37 3.47
N PHE A 34 3.83 -7.35 4.17
CA PHE A 34 4.52 -7.53 5.44
C PHE A 34 3.93 -6.62 6.51
N MET A 35 3.91 -7.13 7.73
CA MET A 35 3.72 -6.32 8.93
C MET A 35 5.08 -6.09 9.59
N HIS A 36 5.29 -4.88 10.10
CA HIS A 36 6.51 -4.48 10.80
C HIS A 36 6.14 -4.02 12.20
N TYR A 37 6.79 -4.56 13.22
CA TYR A 37 6.54 -4.21 14.62
C TYR A 37 7.79 -4.45 15.48
N GLN A 38 7.95 -3.66 16.53
CA GLN A 38 8.97 -3.92 17.55
C GLN A 38 8.47 -4.92 18.60
N VAL A 39 7.23 -4.74 19.02
CA VAL A 39 6.54 -5.65 19.93
C VAL A 39 5.21 -6.01 19.26
N PRO A 40 4.87 -7.29 19.12
CA PRO A 40 3.57 -7.71 18.60
C PRO A 40 2.49 -7.36 19.63
N THR A 41 2.03 -6.12 19.61
CA THR A 41 0.97 -5.61 20.50
C THR A 41 -0.41 -5.66 19.84
N SER A 42 -0.52 -6.20 18.63
CA SER A 42 -1.82 -6.43 17.98
C SER A 42 -2.55 -7.59 18.67
N TYR A 43 -3.06 -7.33 19.87
CA TYR A 43 -4.06 -8.11 20.60
C TYR A 43 -5.45 -7.93 19.99
N HIS A 44 -5.55 -7.93 18.65
CA HIS A 44 -6.85 -7.86 18.01
C HIS A 44 -7.61 -9.17 18.33
N PHE A 45 -8.59 -9.09 19.23
CA PHE A 45 -9.54 -10.14 19.65
C PHE A 45 -9.06 -11.18 20.67
N HIS A 46 -8.39 -10.77 21.77
CA HIS A 46 -8.04 -11.64 22.91
C HIS A 46 -7.24 -12.91 22.57
N SER A 47 -6.70 -12.98 21.36
CA SER A 47 -5.94 -14.11 20.88
C SER A 47 -4.49 -13.68 20.82
N LEU A 48 -3.61 -14.48 21.44
CA LEU A 48 -2.18 -14.34 21.18
C LEU A 48 -1.97 -14.46 19.67
N PRO A 49 -1.06 -13.66 19.07
CA PRO A 49 -0.69 -13.84 17.69
C PRO A 49 -0.34 -15.31 17.48
N GLY A 50 -1.13 -16.01 16.66
CA GLY A 50 -1.04 -17.46 16.52
C GLY A 50 0.37 -17.86 16.08
N ALA A 51 0.83 -19.06 16.47
CA ALA A 51 2.19 -19.53 16.16
C ALA A 51 2.58 -19.41 14.68
N GLY A 52 1.60 -19.42 13.76
CA GLY A 52 1.81 -19.18 12.33
C GLY A 52 2.33 -17.78 11.97
N MET A 53 2.00 -16.74 12.76
CA MET A 53 2.44 -15.37 12.52
C MET A 53 3.97 -15.24 12.57
N PHE A 54 4.62 -15.98 13.47
CA PHE A 54 6.06 -15.91 13.66
C PHE A 54 6.85 -16.94 12.84
N ARG A 55 6.16 -17.81 12.08
CA ARG A 55 6.82 -18.88 11.31
C ARG A 55 7.87 -18.34 10.35
N ASP A 56 7.53 -17.24 9.68
CA ASP A 56 8.38 -16.56 8.71
C ASP A 56 8.82 -15.19 9.25
N ALA A 57 9.03 -15.07 10.56
CA ALA A 57 9.48 -13.83 11.18
C ALA A 57 10.97 -13.60 10.94
N GLU A 58 11.29 -12.38 10.49
CA GLU A 58 12.66 -11.91 10.35
C GLU A 58 12.87 -10.69 11.22
N PHE A 59 14.03 -10.59 11.87
CA PHE A 59 14.41 -9.40 12.63
C PHE A 59 15.52 -8.65 11.90
N GLY A 60 15.32 -7.37 11.62
CA GLY A 60 16.29 -6.58 10.87
C GLY A 60 15.83 -5.17 10.53
N SER A 61 16.62 -4.50 9.69
CA SER A 61 16.29 -3.18 9.18
C SER A 61 15.53 -3.29 7.85
N PHE A 62 14.24 -3.01 7.91
CA PHE A 62 13.33 -3.06 6.74
C PHE A 62 12.64 -1.72 6.47
N LEU A 63 12.73 -0.78 7.41
CA LEU A 63 12.06 0.52 7.37
C LEU A 63 13.14 1.59 7.21
N PRO A 64 13.18 2.32 6.08
CA PRO A 64 14.29 3.22 5.77
C PRO A 64 14.36 4.47 6.68
N TYR A 65 13.26 4.80 7.37
CA TYR A 65 13.17 5.96 8.26
C TYR A 65 13.60 5.69 9.71
N THR A 66 14.11 4.50 10.05
CA THR A 66 14.57 4.19 11.40
C THR A 66 15.74 3.22 11.41
N ASP A 67 16.73 3.49 12.26
CA ASP A 67 17.83 2.56 12.56
C ASP A 67 17.41 1.44 13.53
N MET A 68 16.21 1.60 14.11
CA MET A 68 15.42 0.64 14.84
C MET A 68 15.31 -0.74 14.17
N PRO A 69 15.98 -1.85 14.55
CA PRO A 69 15.60 -3.14 13.97
C PRO A 69 14.18 -3.51 14.39
N VAL A 70 13.40 -4.04 13.46
CA VAL A 70 12.01 -4.44 13.66
C VAL A 70 11.81 -5.90 13.28
N VAL A 71 10.82 -6.53 13.89
CA VAL A 71 10.32 -7.83 13.43
C VAL A 71 9.42 -7.59 12.22
N ARG A 72 9.71 -8.31 11.14
CA ARG A 72 8.93 -8.37 9.92
C ARG A 72 8.31 -9.76 9.79
N THR A 73 7.01 -9.82 9.57
CA THR A 73 6.31 -11.08 9.28
C THR A 73 5.47 -10.98 8.03
N ARG A 74 5.36 -12.10 7.31
CA ARG A 74 4.46 -12.20 6.16
C ARG A 74 3.02 -12.04 6.64
N SER A 75 2.26 -11.20 5.95
CA SER A 75 0.84 -11.04 6.17
C SER A 75 0.08 -11.42 4.91
N GLY A 76 -1.10 -12.01 5.10
CA GLY A 76 -1.99 -12.42 4.02
C GLY A 76 -3.29 -11.66 4.12
N MET A 77 -3.45 -10.61 3.32
CA MET A 77 -4.74 -9.96 3.14
C MET A 77 -5.12 -10.05 1.67
N ARG A 78 -6.12 -10.88 1.37
CA ARG A 78 -6.63 -11.03 0.01
C ARG A 78 -7.25 -9.71 -0.46
N ARG A 79 -7.03 -9.38 -1.72
CA ARG A 79 -7.65 -8.22 -2.37
C ARG A 79 -9.17 -8.39 -2.39
N THR A 80 -9.91 -7.34 -2.04
CA THR A 80 -11.38 -7.33 -2.17
C THR A 80 -11.78 -6.86 -3.56
N ASP A 81 -12.98 -7.22 -4.01
CA ASP A 81 -13.45 -6.90 -5.37
C ASP A 81 -13.52 -5.38 -5.63
N ILE A 82 -13.84 -4.60 -4.59
CA ILE A 82 -13.90 -3.13 -4.64
C ILE A 82 -12.54 -2.51 -5.00
N VAL A 83 -11.44 -3.20 -4.70
CA VAL A 83 -10.06 -2.72 -4.89
C VAL A 83 -9.27 -3.65 -5.81
N ALA A 84 -9.98 -4.47 -6.59
CA ALA A 84 -9.38 -5.41 -7.51
C ALA A 84 -8.58 -4.69 -8.61
N ASP A 85 -9.12 -3.57 -9.10
CA ASP A 85 -8.54 -2.85 -10.21
C ASP A 85 -7.96 -1.50 -9.81
N SER A 86 -6.92 -1.10 -10.53
CA SER A 86 -6.40 0.26 -10.43
C SER A 86 -7.42 1.25 -10.99
N GLN A 87 -7.49 2.42 -10.37
CA GLN A 87 -8.43 3.46 -10.76
C GLN A 87 -7.76 4.84 -10.72
N LEU A 88 -8.14 5.69 -11.67
CA LEU A 88 -7.63 7.04 -11.80
C LEU A 88 -8.77 7.97 -12.21
N PHE A 89 -9.00 9.04 -11.45
CA PHE A 89 -10.06 10.01 -11.68
C PHE A 89 -9.55 11.44 -11.61
N HIS A 90 -10.13 12.32 -12.42
CA HIS A 90 -9.86 13.76 -12.40
C HIS A 90 -10.99 14.50 -11.70
N LEU A 91 -10.86 14.69 -10.39
CA LEU A 91 -11.87 15.30 -9.51
C LEU A 91 -12.34 16.69 -9.96
N GLY A 92 -11.50 17.48 -10.64
CA GLY A 92 -11.91 18.79 -11.13
C GLY A 92 -12.99 18.73 -12.23
N ASN A 93 -13.01 17.66 -13.03
CA ASN A 93 -13.91 17.49 -14.17
C ASN A 93 -14.88 16.32 -13.97
N ASP A 94 -14.61 15.45 -13.00
CA ASP A 94 -15.38 14.27 -12.65
C ASP A 94 -15.31 14.07 -11.12
N PRO A 95 -15.95 14.97 -10.35
CA PRO A 95 -16.00 14.85 -8.88
C PRO A 95 -16.73 13.58 -8.44
N GLY A 96 -17.62 13.04 -9.28
CA GLY A 96 -18.34 11.79 -9.04
C GLY A 96 -17.52 10.52 -9.30
N GLN A 97 -16.28 10.63 -9.77
CA GLN A 97 -15.40 9.48 -10.05
C GLN A 97 -16.04 8.44 -10.98
N THR A 98 -16.73 8.89 -12.02
CA THR A 98 -17.46 8.04 -12.97
C THR A 98 -16.60 7.62 -14.16
N ARG A 99 -15.52 8.35 -14.47
CA ARG A 99 -14.68 8.17 -15.66
C ARG A 99 -13.27 7.71 -15.27
N ASN A 100 -13.04 6.39 -15.28
CA ASN A 100 -11.72 5.83 -15.02
C ASN A 100 -10.75 6.15 -16.18
N LEU A 101 -9.61 6.76 -15.84
CA LEU A 101 -8.56 7.20 -16.77
C LEU A 101 -7.36 6.23 -16.84
N VAL A 102 -7.42 5.06 -16.21
CA VAL A 102 -6.39 4.02 -16.35
C VAL A 102 -6.27 3.59 -17.82
N GLY A 103 -5.03 3.33 -18.26
CA GLY A 103 -4.66 3.02 -19.64
C GLY A 103 -4.63 4.23 -20.58
N LYS A 104 -4.98 5.43 -20.12
CA LYS A 104 -4.90 6.66 -20.92
C LYS A 104 -3.52 7.30 -20.80
N PRO A 105 -3.07 8.12 -21.76
CA PRO A 105 -1.74 8.77 -21.71
C PRO A 105 -1.46 9.55 -20.43
N ALA A 106 -2.51 10.10 -19.80
CA ALA A 106 -2.40 10.82 -18.52
C ALA A 106 -1.91 9.94 -17.37
N GLU A 107 -2.06 8.61 -17.45
CA GLU A 107 -1.69 7.67 -16.40
C GLU A 107 -0.21 7.74 -16.03
N ALA A 108 0.69 7.82 -17.01
CA ALA A 108 2.14 7.80 -16.77
C ALA A 108 2.58 8.90 -15.77
N ARG A 109 2.01 10.11 -15.91
CA ARG A 109 2.25 11.22 -15.00
C ARG A 109 1.83 10.89 -13.56
N TYR A 110 0.70 10.21 -13.37
CA TYR A 110 0.20 9.88 -12.03
C TYR A 110 0.90 8.69 -11.40
N VAL A 111 1.40 7.74 -12.21
CA VAL A 111 2.30 6.69 -11.76
C VAL A 111 3.58 7.30 -11.21
N ASP A 112 4.17 8.26 -11.93
CA ASP A 112 5.37 8.96 -11.47
C ASP A 112 5.13 9.78 -10.19
N LEU A 113 3.99 10.50 -10.10
CA LEU A 113 3.61 11.22 -8.87
C LEU A 113 3.42 10.27 -7.69
N LEU A 114 2.80 9.11 -7.90
CA LEU A 114 2.63 8.09 -6.87
C LEU A 114 3.99 7.59 -6.38
N ARG A 115 4.89 7.22 -7.30
CA ARG A 115 6.25 6.77 -6.99
C ARG A 115 7.01 7.81 -6.17
N ARG A 116 7.09 9.05 -6.65
CA ARG A 116 7.75 10.16 -5.93
C ARG A 116 7.15 10.41 -4.56
N SER A 117 5.84 10.25 -4.42
CA SER A 117 5.18 10.45 -3.13
C SER A 117 5.51 9.32 -2.15
N MET A 118 5.62 8.08 -2.64
CA MET A 118 6.06 6.93 -1.85
C MET A 118 7.53 7.08 -1.41
N GLU A 119 8.39 7.55 -2.31
CA GLU A 119 9.79 7.87 -2.00
C GLU A 119 9.87 8.95 -0.90
N ARG A 120 9.07 10.02 -1.01
CA ARG A 120 9.06 11.12 -0.04
C ARG A 120 8.65 10.70 1.39
N VAL A 121 7.86 9.65 1.53
CA VAL A 121 7.41 9.14 2.84
C VAL A 121 8.21 7.93 3.30
N ASP A 122 9.34 7.66 2.66
CA ASP A 122 10.24 6.54 2.99
C ASP A 122 9.47 5.20 3.01
N ALA A 123 8.62 5.01 1.99
CA ALA A 123 7.87 3.77 1.86
C ALA A 123 8.83 2.57 1.72
N PRO A 124 8.57 1.44 2.40
CA PRO A 124 9.45 0.27 2.30
C PRO A 124 9.53 -0.25 0.85
N PRO A 125 10.69 -0.78 0.39
CA PRO A 125 10.88 -1.31 -0.96
C PRO A 125 9.83 -2.37 -1.37
N SER A 126 9.38 -3.18 -0.42
CA SER A 126 8.32 -4.18 -0.64
C SER A 126 6.99 -3.58 -1.11
N GLN A 127 6.71 -2.32 -0.79
CA GLN A 127 5.50 -1.64 -1.27
C GLN A 127 5.56 -1.30 -2.76
N PHE A 128 6.75 -0.98 -3.29
CA PHE A 128 6.93 -0.74 -4.71
C PHE A 128 6.74 -2.05 -5.48
N GLU A 129 7.35 -3.14 -5.00
CA GLU A 129 7.16 -4.49 -5.55
C GLU A 129 5.68 -4.91 -5.54
N ARG A 130 4.98 -4.72 -4.41
CA ARG A 130 3.55 -5.05 -4.28
C ARG A 130 2.68 -4.33 -5.31
N LEU A 131 3.02 -3.10 -5.65
CA LEU A 131 2.26 -2.26 -6.58
C LEU A 131 2.75 -2.37 -8.04
N GLY A 132 3.84 -3.10 -8.28
CA GLY A 132 4.51 -3.20 -9.58
C GLY A 132 5.02 -1.85 -10.08
N LEU A 133 5.65 -1.08 -9.18
CA LEU A 133 6.22 0.24 -9.42
C LEU A 133 7.76 0.19 -9.45
#